data_AF-A0A2H3TPG9-F1
#
_entry.id   AF-A0A2H3TPG9-F1
#
_cell.length_a   1.000
_cell.length_b   1.000
_cell.length_c   1.000
_cell.angle_alpha   90.00
_cell.angle_beta   90.00
_cell.angle_gamma   90.00
#
_symmetry.space_group_name_H-M   'P 1'
#
loop_
_entity.id
_entity.type
_entity.pdbx_description
1 polymer ?
#
loop_
_entity_poly.entity_id
_entity_poly.type
_entity_poly.pdbx_seq_one_letter_code
_entity_poly.pdbx_strand_id
1 'polypeptide(L)'
;MEQRRRRPTEEQWLQVKGLIRRHYLANDMNLRDLTALLRDKGLPITKAQLEYKLKGWKMSKNIDDKAWKSINHAITERKRRGKDSEVIHCGKRVK
;
A
#
# COMPACT_ATOMS: atom_id res chain seq x y z
N MET A 1 8.80 11.89 -32.00
CA MET A 1 8.38 12.51 -30.72
C MET A 1 8.61 11.51 -29.60
N GLU A 2 9.84 11.44 -29.10
CA GLU A 2 10.19 10.52 -28.02
C GLU A 2 9.87 11.20 -26.69
N GLN A 3 8.68 10.92 -26.15
CA GLN A 3 8.37 11.34 -24.78
C GLN A 3 9.32 10.59 -23.85
N ARG A 4 10.46 11.21 -23.53
CA ARG A 4 11.33 10.81 -22.43
C ARG A 4 10.41 10.52 -21.25
N ARG A 5 10.28 9.25 -20.86
CA ARG A 5 9.44 8.79 -19.74
C ARG A 5 9.90 9.53 -18.48
N ARG A 6 9.33 10.70 -18.21
CA ARG A 6 9.67 11.51 -17.05
C ARG A 6 9.31 10.68 -15.84
N ARG A 7 10.29 10.41 -14.97
CA ARG A 7 10.03 9.76 -13.69
C ARG A 7 8.98 10.59 -12.96
N PRO A 8 7.90 9.99 -12.44
CA PRO A 8 6.88 10.77 -11.76
C PRO A 8 7.48 11.46 -10.53
N THR A 9 7.06 12.71 -10.30
CA THR A 9 7.49 13.49 -9.13
C THR A 9 6.90 12.91 -7.85
N GLU A 10 7.48 13.24 -6.70
CA GLU A 10 6.96 12.76 -5.41
C GLU A 10 5.51 13.21 -5.17
N GLU A 11 5.17 14.43 -5.59
CA GLU A 11 3.80 14.96 -5.51
C GLU A 11 2.79 14.10 -6.28
N GLN A 12 3.13 13.71 -7.51
CA GLN A 12 2.28 12.83 -8.31
C GLN A 12 2.10 11.46 -7.63
N TRP A 13 3.17 10.92 -7.05
CA TRP A 13 3.10 9.69 -6.27
C TRP A 13 2.20 9.83 -5.03
N LEU A 14 2.28 10.95 -4.32
CA LEU A 14 1.45 11.22 -3.14
C LEU A 14 -0.03 11.35 -3.50
N GLN A 15 -0.36 11.98 -4.63
CA GLN A 15 -1.74 12.08 -5.12
C GLN A 15 -2.37 10.69 -5.39
N VAL A 16 -1.59 9.77 -5.95
CA VAL A 16 -2.08 8.40 -6.24
C VAL A 16 -1.88 7.41 -5.09
N LYS A 17 -1.13 7.76 -4.03
CA LYS A 17 -0.77 6.86 -2.93
C LYS A 17 -1.98 6.23 -2.25
N GLY A 18 -3.05 7.01 -2.01
CA GLY A 18 -4.28 6.52 -1.41
C GLY A 18 -5.01 5.52 -2.32
N LEU A 19 -4.96 5.75 -3.64
CA LEU A 19 -5.52 4.83 -4.63
C LEU A 19 -4.71 3.54 -4.69
N ILE A 20 -3.38 3.63 -4.78
CA ILE A 20 -2.47 2.50 -4.74
C ILE A 20 -2.74 1.66 -3.49
N ARG A 21 -2.81 2.28 -2.31
CA ARG A 21 -3.08 1.59 -1.05
C ARG A 21 -4.41 0.83 -1.07
N ARG A 22 -5.50 1.46 -1.53
CA ARG A 22 -6.82 0.82 -1.62
C ARG A 22 -6.82 -0.35 -2.60
N HIS A 23 -6.33 -0.16 -3.81
CA HIS A 23 -6.37 -1.22 -4.83
C HIS A 23 -5.39 -2.35 -4.52
N TYR A 24 -4.16 -2.01 -4.14
CA TYR A 24 -3.11 -2.99 -3.87
C TYR A 24 -3.37 -3.79 -2.61
N LEU A 25 -3.78 -3.12 -1.52
CA LEU A 25 -4.09 -3.80 -0.28
C LEU A 25 -5.54 -4.27 -0.32
N ALA A 26 -6.53 -3.38 -0.23
CA ALA A 26 -7.94 -3.75 0.02
C ALA A 26 -8.52 -4.70 -1.02
N ASN A 27 -8.31 -4.42 -2.30
CA ASN A 27 -8.88 -5.19 -3.41
C ASN A 27 -7.97 -6.33 -3.90
N ASP A 28 -6.84 -6.57 -3.23
CA ASP A 28 -5.81 -7.54 -3.61
C ASP A 28 -5.37 -7.46 -5.08
N MET A 29 -5.45 -6.27 -5.69
CA MET A 29 -5.15 -6.09 -7.11
C MET A 29 -3.69 -6.44 -7.39
N ASN A 30 -3.44 -7.19 -8.47
CA ASN A 30 -2.07 -7.52 -8.85
C ASN A 30 -1.34 -6.27 -9.41
N LEU A 31 -0.01 -6.32 -9.43
CA LEU A 31 0.81 -5.18 -9.85
C LEU A 31 0.63 -4.80 -11.33
N ARG A 32 0.25 -5.75 -12.19
CA ARG A 32 0.04 -5.51 -13.63
C ARG A 32 -1.19 -4.66 -13.84
N ASP A 33 -2.31 -5.03 -13.23
CA ASP A 33 -3.57 -4.31 -13.32
C ASP A 33 -3.48 -2.94 -12.65
N LEU A 34 -2.77 -2.86 -11.51
CA LEU A 34 -2.52 -1.59 -10.85
C LEU A 34 -1.65 -0.64 -11.70
N THR A 35 -0.68 -1.18 -12.44
CA THR A 35 0.14 -0.38 -13.38
C THR A 35 -0.70 0.12 -14.56
N ALA A 36 -1.61 -0.70 -15.09
CA ALA A 36 -2.53 -0.30 -16.15
C ALA A 36 -3.47 0.82 -15.66
N LEU A 37 -4.08 0.66 -14.48
CA LEU A 37 -4.95 1.65 -13.86
C LEU A 37 -4.25 3.00 -13.64
N LEU A 38 -2.98 2.98 -13.23
CA LEU A 38 -2.19 4.19 -13.03
C LEU A 38 -1.82 4.86 -14.36
N ARG A 39 -1.55 4.07 -15.41
CA ARG A 39 -1.36 4.58 -16.77
C ARG A 39 -2.61 5.30 -17.28
N ASP A 40 -3.78 4.71 -17.09
CA ASP A 40 -5.07 5.30 -17.52
C ASP A 40 -5.38 6.59 -16.76
N LYS A 41 -4.84 6.74 -15.54
CA LYS A 41 -4.92 7.98 -14.74
C LYS A 41 -3.86 9.02 -15.09
N GLY A 42 -3.11 8.82 -16.19
CA GLY A 42 -2.10 9.76 -16.64
C GLY A 42 -0.75 9.62 -15.92
N LEU A 43 -0.53 8.53 -15.18
CA LEU A 43 0.72 8.23 -14.50
C LEU A 43 1.39 6.98 -15.10
N PRO A 44 2.08 7.11 -16.24
CA PRO A 44 2.73 5.98 -16.90
C PRO A 44 3.97 5.53 -16.10
N ILE A 45 3.78 4.52 -15.25
CA ILE A 45 4.85 3.91 -14.46
C ILE A 45 5.16 2.49 -14.92
N THR A 46 6.35 2.01 -14.59
CA THR A 46 6.70 0.60 -14.75
C THR A 46 6.41 -0.18 -13.47
N LYS A 47 6.25 -1.50 -13.61
CA LYS A 47 6.10 -2.42 -12.46
C LYS A 47 7.23 -2.26 -11.44
N ALA A 48 8.48 -2.16 -11.92
CA ALA A 48 9.66 -2.01 -11.05
C ALA A 48 9.62 -0.68 -10.24
N GLN A 49 9.15 0.41 -10.84
CA GLN A 49 8.96 1.68 -10.13
C GLN A 49 7.87 1.57 -9.06
N LEU A 50 6.78 0.87 -9.37
CA LEU A 50 5.70 0.60 -8.42
C LEU A 50 6.19 -0.26 -7.24
N GLU A 51 6.92 -1.34 -7.50
CA GLU A 51 7.52 -2.20 -6.48
C GLU A 51 8.48 -1.43 -5.56
N TYR A 52 9.34 -0.59 -6.14
CA TYR A 52 10.24 0.27 -5.37
C TYR A 52 9.47 1.20 -4.43
N LYS A 53 8.41 1.84 -4.92
CA LYS A 53 7.57 2.74 -4.12
C LYS A 53 6.79 2.02 -3.04
N LEU A 54 6.21 0.85 -3.35
CA LEU A 54 5.52 0.02 -2.36
C LEU A 54 6.46 -0.39 -1.22
N LYS A 55 7.71 -0.78 -1.54
CA LYS A 55 8.75 -1.07 -0.54
C LYS A 55 9.07 0.17 0.30
N GLY A 56 9.28 1.33 -0.32
CA GLY A 56 9.54 2.59 0.38
C GLY A 56 8.39 3.02 1.30
N TRP A 57 7.14 2.76 0.91
CA TRP A 57 5.96 3.03 1.72
C TRP A 57 5.60 1.92 2.70
N LYS A 58 6.41 0.85 2.78
CA LYS A 58 6.15 -0.33 3.62
C LYS A 58 4.75 -0.93 3.39
N MET A 59 4.29 -0.90 2.14
CA MET A 59 3.03 -1.53 1.72
C MET A 59 3.30 -2.94 1.22
N SER A 60 2.97 -3.95 2.02
CA SER A 60 3.00 -5.36 1.63
C SER A 60 1.62 -5.97 1.71
N LYS A 61 1.29 -6.86 0.76
CA LYS A 61 0.07 -7.67 0.83
C LYS A 61 0.13 -8.68 1.97
N ASN A 62 1.31 -9.27 2.14
CA ASN A 62 1.58 -10.25 3.19
C ASN A 62 2.16 -9.50 4.39
N ILE A 63 1.50 -9.63 5.53
CA ILE A 63 2.06 -9.26 6.83
C ILE A 63 3.03 -10.37 7.18
N ASP A 64 4.31 -10.04 7.40
CA ASP A 64 5.27 -11.04 7.87
C ASP A 64 4.91 -11.49 9.31
N ASP A 65 5.27 -12.72 9.70
CA ASP A 65 4.90 -13.28 11.00
C ASP A 65 5.36 -12.42 12.19
N LYS A 66 6.45 -11.68 12.04
CA LYS A 66 7.00 -10.81 13.09
C LYS A 66 6.17 -9.52 13.24
N ALA A 67 5.73 -8.96 12.13
CA ALA A 67 4.78 -7.86 12.06
C ALA A 67 3.41 -8.30 12.58
N TRP A 68 2.94 -9.50 12.23
CA TRP A 68 1.69 -10.07 12.74
C TRP A 68 1.73 -10.29 14.26
N LYS A 69 2.84 -10.84 14.79
CA LYS A 69 3.06 -10.96 16.24
C LYS A 69 3.04 -9.60 16.95
N SER A 70 3.67 -8.59 16.36
CA SER A 70 3.69 -7.23 16.93
C SER A 70 2.30 -6.59 16.93
N ILE A 71 1.54 -6.78 15.85
CA ILE A 71 0.15 -6.34 15.73
C ILE A 71 -0.69 -7.07 16.79
N ASN A 72 -0.66 -8.40 16.83
CA ASN A 72 -1.39 -9.21 17.81
C ASN A 72 -1.06 -8.84 19.25
N HIS A 73 0.22 -8.62 19.58
CA HIS A 73 0.63 -8.14 20.90
C HIS A 73 -0.04 -6.80 21.22
N ALA A 74 -0.07 -5.86 20.27
CA ALA A 74 -0.77 -4.59 20.44
C ALA A 74 -2.29 -4.73 20.54
N ILE A 75 -2.91 -5.69 19.83
CA ILE A 75 -4.35 -6.01 19.97
C ILE A 75 -4.63 -6.55 21.38
N THR A 76 -3.85 -7.55 21.82
CA THR A 76 -4.00 -8.22 23.12
C THR A 76 -3.82 -7.26 24.29
N GLU A 77 -2.77 -6.43 24.26
CA GLU A 77 -2.54 -5.43 25.32
C GLU A 77 -3.66 -4.38 25.38
N ARG A 78 -4.29 -4.05 24.26
CA ARG A 78 -5.41 -3.10 24.23
C ARG A 78 -6.71 -3.72 24.74
N LYS A 79 -7.01 -4.96 24.36
CA LYS A 79 -8.12 -5.75 24.93
C LYS A 79 -7.99 -5.88 26.44
N ARG A 80 -6.78 -6.18 26.93
CA ARG A 80 -6.47 -6.24 28.36
C ARG A 80 -6.72 -4.91 29.10
N ARG A 81 -6.57 -3.78 28.41
CA ARG A 81 -6.79 -2.42 28.95
C ARG A 81 -8.22 -1.92 28.76
N GLY A 82 -9.16 -2.78 28.34
CA GLY A 82 -10.57 -2.43 28.14
C GLY A 82 -10.81 -1.44 27.00
N LYS A 83 -9.83 -1.28 26.09
CA LYS A 83 -9.93 -0.41 24.92
C LYS A 83 -10.15 -1.29 23.69
N ASP A 84 -11.38 -1.75 23.51
CA ASP A 84 -11.80 -2.39 22.26
C ASP A 84 -11.67 -1.34 21.15
N SER A 85 -10.65 -1.47 20.32
CA SER A 85 -10.36 -0.53 19.25
C SER A 85 -9.90 -1.32 18.04
N GLU A 86 -10.49 -1.00 16.90
CA GLU A 86 -10.19 -1.65 15.63
C GLU A 86 -8.72 -1.43 15.26
N VAL A 87 -8.00 -2.52 15.00
CA VAL A 87 -6.59 -2.44 14.64
C VAL A 87 -6.47 -2.27 13.15
N ILE A 88 -5.97 -1.10 12.74
CA ILE A 88 -5.77 -0.77 11.34
C ILE A 88 -4.30 -1.02 10.97
N HIS A 89 -4.02 -2.14 10.30
CA HIS A 89 -2.69 -2.41 9.73
C HIS A 89 -2.66 -2.05 8.25
N CYS A 90 -1.69 -1.23 7.85
CA CYS A 90 -1.58 -0.73 6.47
C CYS A 90 -2.90 -0.19 5.89
N GLY A 91 -3.84 0.27 6.72
CA GLY A 91 -5.09 0.89 6.28
C GLY A 91 -6.23 -0.09 6.04
N LYS A 92 -5.99 -1.37 6.30
CA LYS A 92 -7.05 -2.34 6.45
C LYS A 92 -7.35 -2.57 7.92
N ARG A 93 -8.64 -2.67 8.23
CA ARG A 93 -9.08 -3.24 9.50
C ARG A 93 -8.67 -4.71 9.54
N VAL A 94 -7.84 -5.05 10.51
CA VAL A 94 -7.50 -6.43 10.84
C VAL A 94 -8.66 -6.95 11.71
N LYS A 95 -9.39 -7.93 11.18
CA LYS A 95 -10.49 -8.60 11.88
C LYS A 95 -10.01 -9.95 12.36
#